data_AF-A0A524CF02-F1
#
_entry.id   AF-A0A524CF02-F1
#
_cell.length_a   1.000
_cell.length_b   1.000
_cell.length_c   1.000
_cell.angle_alpha   90.00
_cell.angle_beta   90.00
_cell.angle_gamma   90.00
#
_symmetry.space_group_name_H-M   'P 1'
#
loop_
_entity.id
_entity.type
_entity.pdbx_description
1 polymer ?
#
loop_
_entity_poly.entity_id
_entity_poly.type
_entity_poly.pdbx_seq_one_letter_code
_entity_poly.pdbx_strand_id
1 'polypeptide(L)'
;MNLKQKLTNFGKKFSGLWKYTFFKIAILVQIGYIIVSTILFLSIFYSQNDFIVFYNAGKNILFDIDTLYFKDDNQFFFRYFPLSAIFYIPFSLFDFISGYFAFMGFNLILNIGICINMYKLIKLFNNKDNLSEENMARYFALFLGASPQVNNYVLGQNNLLVIFLIL
;
A
#
# COMPACT_ATOMS: atom_id res chain seq x y z
N MET A 1 28.91 -2.72 1.40
CA MET A 1 28.19 -1.51 1.86
C MET A 1 27.13 -1.93 2.88
N ASN A 2 27.16 -1.38 4.10
CA ASN A 2 26.23 -1.71 5.19
C ASN A 2 24.78 -1.31 4.83
N LEU A 3 23.76 -2.07 5.27
CA LEU A 3 22.33 -1.80 5.09
C LEU A 3 21.96 -0.36 5.48
N LYS A 4 22.48 0.13 6.61
CA LYS A 4 22.28 1.51 7.06
C LYS A 4 22.70 2.52 5.99
N GLN A 5 23.86 2.30 5.38
CA GLN A 5 24.41 3.17 4.35
C GLN A 5 23.60 3.10 3.04
N LYS A 6 23.05 1.92 2.69
CA LYS A 6 22.13 1.77 1.55
C LYS A 6 20.83 2.57 1.76
N LEU A 7 20.24 2.48 2.96
CA LEU A 7 19.03 3.23 3.30
C LEU A 7 19.26 4.74 3.30
N THR A 8 20.36 5.20 3.90
CA THR A 8 20.70 6.64 3.89
C THR A 8 20.92 7.17 2.46
N ASN A 9 21.60 6.40 1.60
CA ASN A 9 21.81 6.79 0.20
C ASN A 9 20.50 6.79 -0.60
N PHE A 10 19.61 5.83 -0.39
CA PHE A 10 18.28 5.86 -0.99
C PHE A 10 17.50 7.08 -0.52
N GLY A 11 17.47 7.36 0.78
CA GLY A 11 16.78 8.52 1.34
C GLY A 11 17.25 9.83 0.69
N LYS A 12 18.56 10.03 0.55
CA LYS A 12 19.13 11.21 -0.14
C LYS A 12 18.70 11.30 -1.61
N LYS A 13 18.71 10.18 -2.33
CA LYS A 13 18.28 10.15 -3.74
C LYS A 13 16.78 10.38 -3.88
N PHE A 14 15.98 9.79 -3.02
CA PHE A 14 14.52 9.95 -2.99
C PHE A 14 14.13 11.39 -2.65
N SER A 15 14.77 12.00 -1.65
CA SER A 15 14.60 13.44 -1.37
C SER A 15 15.04 14.30 -2.56
N GLY A 16 16.07 13.86 -3.29
CA GLY A 16 16.52 14.51 -4.52
C GLY A 16 15.45 14.54 -5.62
N LEU A 17 14.52 13.57 -5.64
CA LEU A 17 13.41 13.55 -6.60
C LEU A 17 12.43 14.70 -6.39
N TRP A 18 12.42 15.30 -5.20
CA TRP A 18 11.59 16.46 -4.89
C TRP A 18 11.91 17.68 -5.76
N LYS A 19 13.07 17.73 -6.45
CA LYS A 19 13.34 18.81 -7.41
C LYS A 19 12.44 18.76 -8.65
N TYR A 20 11.86 17.59 -8.96
CA TYR A 20 11.06 17.38 -10.17
C TYR A 20 9.56 17.65 -9.92
N THR A 21 8.98 18.53 -10.72
CA THR A 21 7.56 18.93 -10.60
C THR A 21 6.59 17.75 -10.69
N PHE A 22 6.84 16.79 -11.61
CA PHE A 22 6.01 15.59 -11.76
C PHE A 22 5.93 14.77 -10.48
N PHE A 23 7.06 14.62 -9.78
CA PHE A 23 7.10 13.87 -8.52
C PHE A 23 6.31 14.60 -7.42
N LYS A 24 6.44 15.93 -7.32
CA LYS A 24 5.64 16.74 -6.39
C LYS A 24 4.14 16.59 -6.64
N ILE A 25 3.72 16.66 -7.91
CA ILE A 25 2.31 16.49 -8.30
C ILE A 25 1.81 15.12 -7.86
N ALA A 26 2.57 14.05 -8.12
CA ALA A 26 2.15 12.70 -7.73
C ALA A 26 1.99 12.54 -6.21
N ILE A 27 2.83 13.21 -5.41
CA ILE A 27 2.69 13.21 -3.95
C ILE A 27 1.45 13.99 -3.50
N LEU A 28 1.15 15.15 -4.12
CA LEU A 28 -0.09 15.87 -3.88
C LEU A 28 -1.32 15.04 -4.25
N VAL A 29 -1.26 14.31 -5.37
CA VAL A 29 -2.31 13.39 -5.79
C VAL A 29 -2.52 12.27 -4.76
N GLN A 30 -1.45 11.67 -4.24
CA GLN A 30 -1.53 10.66 -3.17
C GLN A 30 -2.18 11.22 -1.89
N ILE A 31 -1.81 12.44 -1.48
CA ILE A 31 -2.47 13.11 -0.35
C ILE A 31 -3.97 13.31 -0.64
N GLY A 32 -4.31 13.77 -1.84
CA GLY A 32 -5.70 13.88 -2.30
C GLY A 32 -6.45 12.55 -2.23
N TYR A 33 -5.81 11.45 -2.66
CA TYR A 33 -6.39 10.11 -2.58
C TYR A 33 -6.71 9.70 -1.15
N ILE A 34 -5.81 9.93 -0.20
CA ILE A 34 -6.05 9.60 1.23
C ILE A 34 -7.24 10.40 1.77
N ILE A 35 -7.29 11.71 1.50
CA ILE A 35 -8.35 12.59 2.00
C ILE A 35 -9.70 12.14 1.45
N VAL A 36 -9.80 11.96 0.12
CA VAL A 36 -11.02 11.53 -0.54
C VAL A 36 -11.43 10.14 -0.05
N SER A 37 -10.49 9.20 0.08
CA SER A 37 -10.78 7.85 0.58
C SER A 37 -11.26 7.84 2.02
N THR A 38 -10.72 8.73 2.86
CA THR A 38 -11.18 8.88 4.25
C THR A 38 -12.62 9.37 4.29
N ILE A 39 -12.95 10.41 3.50
CA ILE A 39 -14.32 10.94 3.43
C ILE A 39 -15.28 9.88 2.91
N LEU A 40 -14.93 9.22 1.81
CA LEU A 40 -15.78 8.20 1.18
C LEU A 40 -15.98 6.97 2.08
N PHE A 41 -14.94 6.52 2.77
CA PHE A 41 -15.04 5.44 3.76
C PHE A 41 -15.99 5.81 4.90
N LEU A 42 -15.83 6.99 5.49
CA LEU A 42 -16.66 7.42 6.63
C LEU A 42 -18.12 7.74 6.25
N SER A 43 -18.40 8.04 4.99
CA SER A 43 -19.74 8.47 4.55
C SER A 43 -20.55 7.40 3.81
N ILE A 44 -19.94 6.69 2.85
CA ILE A 44 -20.66 5.84 1.89
C ILE A 44 -20.22 4.38 2.00
N PHE A 45 -18.92 4.13 2.06
CA PHE A 45 -18.37 2.78 1.90
C PHE A 45 -18.04 2.07 3.20
N TYR A 46 -18.42 2.61 4.36
CA TYR A 46 -18.06 2.04 5.66
C TYR A 46 -18.32 0.53 5.74
N SER A 47 -19.50 0.08 5.31
CA SER A 47 -19.93 -1.33 5.33
C SER A 47 -19.60 -2.12 4.07
N GLN A 48 -19.08 -1.48 3.02
CA GLN A 48 -18.80 -2.07 1.70
C GLN A 48 -17.30 -2.01 1.35
N ASN A 49 -16.45 -1.79 2.35
CA ASN A 49 -15.01 -1.71 2.18
C ASN A 49 -14.38 -3.10 2.37
N ASP A 50 -13.53 -3.52 1.42
CA ASP A 50 -12.85 -4.83 1.46
C ASP A 50 -11.97 -4.97 2.72
N PHE A 51 -11.54 -3.87 3.33
CA PHE A 51 -10.83 -3.88 4.61
C PHE A 51 -11.60 -4.61 5.70
N ILE A 52 -12.94 -4.59 5.71
CA ILE A 52 -13.75 -5.37 6.67
C ILE A 52 -13.39 -6.85 6.61
N VAL A 53 -13.31 -7.39 5.40
CA VAL A 53 -13.02 -8.82 5.18
C VAL A 53 -11.65 -9.16 5.73
N PHE A 54 -10.67 -8.30 5.48
CA PHE A 54 -9.30 -8.51 5.94
C PHE A 54 -9.13 -8.31 7.46
N TYR A 55 -9.79 -7.30 8.02
CA TYR A 55 -9.81 -7.02 9.45
C TYR A 55 -10.45 -8.17 10.24
N ASN A 56 -11.56 -8.71 9.76
CA ASN A 56 -12.21 -9.87 10.36
C ASN A 56 -11.34 -11.13 10.21
N ALA A 57 -10.71 -11.34 9.05
CA ALA A 57 -9.78 -12.46 8.87
C ALA A 57 -8.62 -12.42 9.88
N GLY A 58 -8.05 -11.24 10.13
CA GLY A 58 -7.02 -11.08 11.18
C GLY A 58 -7.53 -11.39 12.59
N LYS A 59 -8.79 -11.05 12.90
CA LYS A 59 -9.43 -11.46 14.17
C LYS A 59 -9.65 -12.96 14.25
N ASN A 60 -10.13 -13.58 13.18
CA ASN A 60 -10.36 -15.03 13.15
C ASN A 60 -9.04 -15.77 13.36
N ILE A 61 -7.92 -15.34 12.75
CA ILE A 61 -6.61 -15.94 13.05
C ILE A 61 -6.25 -15.88 14.54
N LEU A 62 -6.57 -14.78 15.24
CA LEU A 62 -6.23 -14.60 16.65
C LEU A 62 -7.13 -15.38 17.62
N PHE A 63 -8.43 -15.45 17.31
CA PHE A 63 -9.44 -15.84 18.29
C PHE A 63 -10.26 -17.07 17.90
N ASP A 64 -10.35 -17.39 16.60
CA ASP A 64 -11.14 -18.51 16.10
C ASP A 64 -10.73 -18.90 14.66
N ILE A 65 -9.57 -19.56 14.51
CA ILE A 65 -8.98 -19.84 13.20
C ILE A 65 -9.83 -20.79 12.35
N ASP A 66 -10.62 -21.65 12.98
CA ASP A 66 -11.48 -22.62 12.30
C ASP A 66 -12.56 -21.92 11.46
N THR A 67 -12.93 -20.69 11.83
CA THR A 67 -13.90 -19.86 11.10
C THR A 67 -13.29 -18.98 10.00
N LEU A 68 -11.99 -19.07 9.71
CA LEU A 68 -11.31 -18.17 8.77
C LEU A 68 -11.97 -18.12 7.38
N TYR A 69 -12.49 -19.26 6.91
CA TYR A 69 -13.13 -19.40 5.61
C TYR A 69 -14.65 -19.60 5.69
N PHE A 70 -15.24 -19.41 6.87
CA PHE A 70 -16.68 -19.58 7.02
C PHE A 70 -17.41 -18.48 6.26
N LYS A 71 -18.28 -18.93 5.37
CA LYS A 71 -19.17 -18.09 4.59
C LYS A 71 -20.49 -18.04 5.33
N ASP A 72 -20.64 -17.04 6.19
CA ASP A 72 -21.95 -16.71 6.75
C ASP A 72 -22.87 -16.16 5.65
N ASP A 73 -24.10 -15.77 5.98
CA ASP A 73 -25.04 -15.11 5.03
C ASP A 73 -24.49 -13.81 4.39
N ASN A 74 -23.33 -13.34 4.85
CA ASN A 74 -22.59 -12.23 4.27
C ASN A 74 -21.95 -12.61 2.92
N GLN A 75 -22.30 -11.85 1.88
CA GLN A 75 -21.72 -12.03 0.53
C GLN A 75 -20.21 -11.78 0.45
N PHE A 76 -19.63 -11.13 1.45
CA PHE A 76 -18.21 -10.78 1.53
C PHE A 76 -17.51 -11.60 2.63
N PHE A 77 -16.85 -12.68 2.23
CA PHE A 77 -16.07 -13.55 3.12
C PHE A 77 -14.61 -13.64 2.67
N PHE A 78 -13.73 -14.02 3.59
CA PHE A 78 -12.30 -14.14 3.30
C PHE A 78 -12.03 -15.32 2.36
N ARG A 79 -11.31 -15.06 1.26
CA ARG A 79 -11.09 -16.03 0.17
C ARG A 79 -9.64 -16.09 -0.33
N TYR A 80 -8.73 -15.50 0.44
CA TYR A 80 -7.32 -15.39 0.07
C TYR A 80 -6.48 -16.44 0.81
N PHE A 81 -5.22 -16.58 0.43
CA PHE A 81 -4.29 -17.48 1.13
C PHE A 81 -4.21 -17.12 2.62
N PRO A 82 -4.12 -18.09 3.55
CA PRO A 82 -4.14 -17.82 4.99
C PRO A 82 -3.06 -16.82 5.42
N LEU A 83 -1.89 -16.87 4.77
CA LEU A 83 -0.78 -15.94 5.01
C LEU A 83 -1.18 -14.48 4.82
N SER A 84 -2.11 -14.16 3.89
CA SER A 84 -2.56 -12.79 3.74
C SER A 84 -3.32 -12.30 4.97
N ALA A 85 -4.11 -13.16 5.64
CA ALA A 85 -4.82 -12.78 6.87
C ALA A 85 -3.86 -12.44 8.02
N ILE A 86 -2.70 -13.09 8.08
CA ILE A 86 -1.68 -12.83 9.11
C ILE A 86 -1.17 -11.38 9.03
N PHE A 87 -1.03 -10.80 7.84
CA PHE A 87 -0.64 -9.39 7.67
C PHE A 87 -1.65 -8.41 8.28
N TYR A 88 -2.90 -8.84 8.48
CA TYR A 88 -3.94 -7.99 9.04
C TYR A 88 -4.10 -8.09 10.54
N ILE A 89 -3.46 -9.08 11.19
CA ILE A 89 -3.45 -9.22 12.66
C ILE A 89 -3.12 -7.90 13.37
N PRO A 90 -2.05 -7.15 13.01
CA PRO A 90 -1.72 -5.92 13.72
C PRO A 90 -2.82 -4.86 13.64
N PHE A 91 -3.55 -4.78 12.52
CA PHE A 91 -4.66 -3.83 12.37
C PHE A 91 -5.91 -4.30 13.11
N SER A 92 -6.13 -5.61 13.18
CA SER A 92 -7.26 -6.24 13.89
C SER A 92 -7.20 -6.11 15.41
N LEU A 93 -6.04 -5.74 15.98
CA LEU A 93 -5.87 -5.45 17.41
C LEU A 93 -6.48 -4.10 17.83
N PHE A 94 -6.73 -3.20 16.87
CA PHE A 94 -7.40 -1.93 17.12
C PHE A 94 -8.92 -2.04 16.94
N ASP A 95 -9.68 -1.03 17.36
CA ASP A 95 -11.05 -0.86 16.87
C ASP A 95 -11.07 -0.69 15.34
N PHE A 96 -12.20 -0.94 14.70
CA PHE A 96 -12.28 -1.01 13.23
C PHE A 96 -11.84 0.29 12.54
N ILE A 97 -12.21 1.45 13.08
CA ILE A 97 -11.88 2.76 12.48
C ILE A 97 -10.38 3.03 12.63
N SER A 98 -9.84 2.85 13.83
CA SER A 98 -8.40 3.00 14.08
C SER A 98 -7.57 2.01 13.25
N GLY A 99 -8.03 0.76 13.14
CA GLY A 99 -7.41 -0.27 12.30
C GLY A 99 -7.38 0.11 10.82
N TYR A 100 -8.46 0.70 10.31
CA TYR A 100 -8.52 1.21 8.94
C TYR A 100 -7.51 2.34 8.70
N PHE A 101 -7.40 3.31 9.61
CA PHE A 101 -6.40 4.36 9.48
C PHE A 101 -4.97 3.84 9.59
N ALA A 102 -4.72 2.86 10.46
CA ALA A 102 -3.44 2.18 10.52
C ALA A 102 -3.12 1.46 9.20
N PHE A 103 -4.10 0.81 8.58
CA PHE A 103 -3.97 0.17 7.26
C PHE A 103 -3.69 1.19 6.14
N MET A 104 -4.37 2.34 6.15
CA MET A 104 -4.08 3.45 5.22
C MET A 104 -2.63 3.93 5.36
N GLY A 105 -2.15 4.09 6.59
CA GLY A 105 -0.76 4.42 6.89
C GLY A 105 0.22 3.34 6.39
N PHE A 106 -0.13 2.07 6.58
CA PHE A 106 0.64 0.95 6.04
C PHE A 106 0.71 0.95 4.51
N ASN A 107 -0.40 1.25 3.82
CA ASN A 107 -0.43 1.36 2.36
C ASN A 107 0.50 2.47 1.83
N LEU A 108 0.65 3.58 2.57
CA LEU A 108 1.65 4.61 2.23
C LEU A 108 3.07 4.08 2.33
N ILE A 109 3.37 3.32 3.38
CA ILE A 109 4.68 2.69 3.58
C ILE A 109 4.94 1.67 2.45
N LEU A 110 3.94 0.87 2.08
CA LEU A 110 4.04 -0.06 0.95
C LEU A 110 4.34 0.66 -0.36
N ASN A 111 3.68 1.79 -0.65
CA ASN A 111 3.97 2.60 -1.84
C ASN A 111 5.42 3.09 -1.89
N ILE A 112 6.01 3.46 -0.74
CA ILE A 112 7.44 3.79 -0.65
C ILE A 112 8.30 2.54 -0.93
N GLY A 113 7.94 1.40 -0.34
CA GLY A 113 8.59 0.11 -0.56
C GLY A 113 8.58 -0.31 -2.03
N ILE A 114 7.44 -0.15 -2.71
CA ILE A 114 7.27 -0.44 -4.13
C ILE A 114 8.16 0.49 -4.96
N CYS A 115 8.19 1.80 -4.68
CA CYS A 115 9.13 2.71 -5.34
C CYS A 115 10.59 2.27 -5.16
N ILE A 116 10.98 1.79 -3.98
CA ILE A 116 12.32 1.24 -3.72
C ILE A 116 12.59 0.01 -4.60
N ASN A 117 11.64 -0.94 -4.69
CA ASN A 117 11.83 -2.15 -5.48
C ASN A 117 11.84 -1.83 -6.99
N MET A 118 10.96 -0.96 -7.46
CA MET A 118 11.00 -0.41 -8.82
C MET A 118 12.36 0.20 -9.14
N TYR A 119 12.93 1.01 -8.24
CA TYR A 119 14.27 1.58 -8.44
C TYR A 119 15.34 0.50 -8.63
N LYS A 120 15.33 -0.52 -7.77
CA LYS A 120 16.30 -1.63 -7.85
C LYS A 120 16.14 -2.40 -9.16
N LEU A 121 14.91 -2.72 -9.55
CA LEU A 121 14.62 -3.46 -10.78
C LEU A 121 15.00 -2.66 -12.02
N ILE A 122 14.63 -1.37 -12.10
CA ILE A 122 14.99 -0.51 -13.23
C ILE A 122 16.52 -0.44 -13.36
N LYS A 123 17.25 -0.34 -12.25
CA LYS A 123 18.72 -0.37 -12.26
C LYS A 123 19.29 -1.73 -12.64
N LEU A 124 18.65 -2.82 -12.24
CA LEU A 124 19.09 -4.17 -12.57
C LEU A 124 18.97 -4.43 -14.08
N PHE A 125 17.89 -3.95 -14.71
CA PHE A 125 17.66 -4.18 -16.14
C PHE A 125 18.34 -3.14 -17.05
N ASN A 126 18.46 -1.89 -16.61
CA ASN A 126 19.28 -0.92 -17.30
C ASN A 126 20.74 -1.08 -16.88
N ASN A 127 21.48 -1.94 -17.58
CA ASN A 127 22.95 -2.08 -17.53
C ASN A 127 23.73 -0.76 -17.83
N LYS A 128 23.04 0.37 -17.98
CA LYS A 128 23.62 1.70 -18.16
C LYS A 128 23.36 2.52 -16.91
N ASP A 129 24.43 3.01 -16.29
CA ASP A 129 24.40 4.00 -15.19
C ASP A 129 23.74 5.35 -15.56
N ASN A 130 23.23 5.49 -16.79
CA ASN A 130 22.70 6.74 -17.36
C ASN A 130 21.18 6.93 -17.18
N LEU A 131 20.47 6.12 -16.39
CA LEU A 131 19.08 6.45 -16.11
C LEU A 131 19.01 7.74 -15.28
N SER A 132 18.54 8.82 -15.90
CA SER A 132 18.45 10.12 -15.25
C SER A 132 17.49 10.06 -14.05
N GLU A 133 17.81 10.85 -13.01
CA GLU A 133 16.93 10.99 -11.85
C GLU A 133 15.54 11.51 -12.24
N GLU A 134 15.44 12.26 -13.34
CA GLU A 134 14.18 12.74 -13.90
C GLU A 134 13.31 11.59 -14.43
N ASN A 135 13.90 10.63 -15.15
CA ASN A 135 13.17 9.46 -15.63
C ASN A 135 12.67 8.61 -14.45
N MET A 136 13.50 8.45 -13.41
CA MET A 136 13.09 7.76 -12.18
C MET A 136 11.92 8.50 -11.50
N ALA A 137 11.99 9.82 -11.39
CA ALA A 137 10.92 10.64 -10.85
C ALA A 137 9.61 10.48 -11.66
N ARG A 138 9.70 10.39 -12.99
CA ARG A 138 8.53 10.13 -13.87
C ARG A 138 7.93 8.75 -13.63
N TYR A 139 8.74 7.69 -13.52
CA TYR A 139 8.22 6.35 -13.24
C TYR A 139 7.51 6.27 -11.89
N PHE A 140 8.08 6.88 -10.85
CA PHE A 140 7.42 6.95 -9.55
C PHE A 140 6.15 7.79 -9.61
N ALA A 141 6.19 8.93 -10.32
CA ALA A 141 5.02 9.78 -10.47
C ALA A 141 3.88 9.06 -11.19
N LEU A 142 4.18 8.26 -12.23
CA LEU A 142 3.18 7.46 -12.93
C LEU A 142 2.58 6.40 -12.01
N PHE A 143 3.40 5.67 -11.25
CA PHE A 143 2.90 4.65 -10.32
C PHE A 143 2.06 5.25 -9.17
N LEU A 144 2.56 6.31 -8.53
CA LEU A 144 1.89 6.98 -7.42
C LEU A 144 0.67 7.78 -7.89
N GLY A 145 0.69 8.35 -9.08
CA GLY A 145 -0.44 9.09 -9.65
C GLY A 145 -1.46 8.21 -10.37
N ALA A 146 -1.25 6.90 -10.45
CA ALA A 146 -2.13 6.01 -11.20
C ALA A 146 -3.49 5.85 -10.50
N SER A 147 -4.56 5.87 -11.29
CA SER A 147 -5.95 5.71 -10.83
C SER A 147 -6.20 4.48 -9.93
N PRO A 148 -5.59 3.30 -10.13
CA PRO A 148 -5.79 2.15 -9.24
C PRO A 148 -5.43 2.41 -7.77
N GLN A 149 -4.59 3.42 -7.49
CA GLN A 149 -4.27 3.83 -6.12
C GLN A 149 -5.53 4.30 -5.37
N VAL A 150 -6.45 4.99 -6.05
CA VAL A 150 -7.74 5.41 -5.47
C VAL A 150 -8.51 4.19 -4.99
N ASN A 151 -8.61 3.14 -5.80
CA ASN A 151 -9.34 1.93 -5.42
C ASN A 151 -8.68 1.22 -4.23
N ASN A 152 -7.35 1.18 -4.17
CA ASN A 152 -6.64 0.57 -3.03
C ASN A 152 -6.96 1.26 -1.71
N TYR A 153 -7.07 2.59 -1.71
CA TYR A 153 -7.41 3.34 -0.52
C TYR A 153 -8.93 3.37 -0.25
N VAL A 154 -9.77 3.74 -1.23
CA VAL A 154 -11.23 3.87 -1.08
C VAL A 154 -11.90 2.55 -0.75
N LEU A 155 -11.51 1.47 -1.42
CA LEU A 155 -12.14 0.15 -1.26
C LEU A 155 -11.37 -0.74 -0.28
N GLY A 156 -10.23 -0.29 0.25
CA GLY A 156 -9.44 -1.05 1.21
C GLY A 156 -8.80 -2.33 0.64
N GLN A 157 -8.41 -2.31 -0.64
CA GLN A 157 -7.90 -3.49 -1.33
C GLN A 157 -6.47 -3.85 -0.91
N ASN A 158 -6.14 -5.14 -1.01
CA ASN A 158 -4.81 -5.68 -0.67
C ASN A 158 -3.78 -5.60 -1.80
N ASN A 159 -4.07 -4.91 -2.92
CA ASN A 159 -3.23 -5.01 -4.11
C ASN A 159 -1.82 -4.44 -3.89
N LEU A 160 -1.66 -3.43 -3.04
CA LEU A 160 -0.35 -2.86 -2.74
C LEU A 160 0.57 -3.86 -2.05
N LEU A 161 0.03 -4.70 -1.16
CA LEU A 161 0.82 -5.76 -0.54
C LEU A 161 1.24 -6.80 -1.58
N VAL A 162 0.32 -7.19 -2.46
CA VAL A 162 0.60 -8.14 -3.53
C VAL A 162 1.69 -7.61 -4.47
N ILE A 163 1.57 -6.36 -4.92
CA ILE A 163 2.58 -5.71 -5.76
C ILE A 163 3.94 -5.65 -5.05
N PHE A 164 3.96 -5.28 -3.77
CA PHE A 164 5.18 -5.22 -2.98
C PHE A 164 5.87 -6.57 -2.82
N LEU A 165 5.11 -7.66 -2.68
CA LEU A 165 5.66 -9.01 -2.55
C LEU A 165 6.15 -9.60 -3.89
N ILE A 166 5.58 -9.15 -5.01
CA ILE A 166 5.98 -9.61 -6.35
C ILE A 166 7.24 -8.89 -6.85
N LEU A 167 7.41 -7.59 -6.52
CA LEU A 167 8.54 -6.74 -6.97
C LEU A 167 9.77 -6.83 -6.07
#